data_AF-A0A960SN71-F1
#
_entry.id   AF-A0A960SN71-F1
#
_cell.length_a   1.000
_cell.length_b   1.000
_cell.length_c   1.000
_cell.angle_alpha   90.00
_cell.angle_beta   90.00
_cell.angle_gamma   90.00
#
_symmetry.space_group_name_H-M   'P 1'
#
loop_
_entity.id
_entity.type
_entity.pdbx_description
1 polymer ?
#
loop_
_entity_poly.entity_id
_entity_poly.type
_entity_poly.pdbx_seq_one_letter_code
_entity_poly.pdbx_strand_id
1 'polypeptide(L)'
;MPRNAPPPLNPARCVLGIECGATHSVAVLGDPDGGETARGEFAAANLRLLSDAALKRHLRRIAARFPGAMAVGIGMAGVRTDADRERLRRLATDVWPRESLWVGNDLETALAAAPTSRARVSVLVLSGTGSCCFGRSQAGESVKAGGWGHVLGDRGSGHAIGLAALRVVLEILDRQGTWPELGAGLLRALAMNEPGELVDWSVHAAKPEIAALAVEVFQGVATGDRLCRGLLSEAAAALVTDAQACARQLAGPDEPVQFVLAGGCLLRCPYLARQVKRGLLAARSGAEVRILEEEGARGAMKLAVAGAGAPGEIPTPTRRRSRQNVPSPDPVQLPEATGLPPTEERNPRSMNLDRMSLRAAVGLMLAEEDRVSAALAAVRVPIERTVRIVARALQQGGRLFYVGAGTSGRLGVLDASECPPTFRADPAMVQGIIAGGQRALWAAVEGAEDDFAAGAEAMGFRRIGAKDVVMGIAASGRTRFVWGALQAAREVGAATVLLCFNPNLRHPAALRPTVRICPDTGPELLTGSTRLKAGTATKRVLNIITTLAMVRLGKVAGNLMVDLNPSNRKLRERAVRIVRELTGAGEEAARMALTRQGWVVKQALQELGRCG
;
A
#
# COMPACT_ATOMS: atom_id res chain seq x y z
N MET A 1 36.02 31.98 -16.52
CA MET A 1 36.43 30.62 -16.11
C MET A 1 35.38 30.07 -15.15
N PRO A 2 34.80 28.89 -15.40
CA PRO A 2 33.96 28.21 -14.41
C PRO A 2 34.84 27.70 -13.25
N ARG A 3 34.30 27.68 -12.03
CA ARG A 3 35.02 27.16 -10.86
C ARG A 3 34.90 25.63 -10.79
N ASN A 4 35.99 25.00 -10.38
CA ASN A 4 36.24 23.57 -10.17
C ASN A 4 34.99 22.69 -10.02
N ALA A 5 34.86 21.67 -10.88
CA ALA A 5 34.25 20.41 -10.47
C ALA A 5 35.10 19.77 -9.36
N PRO A 6 34.51 18.99 -8.43
CA PRO A 6 35.29 18.24 -7.46
C PRO A 6 36.23 17.24 -8.16
N PRO A 7 37.45 17.01 -7.63
CA PRO A 7 38.39 16.08 -8.22
C PRO A 7 37.85 14.64 -8.16
N PRO A 8 38.23 13.75 -9.11
CA PRO A 8 37.88 12.34 -9.03
C PRO A 8 38.43 11.73 -7.74
N LEU A 9 37.55 11.15 -6.93
CA LEU A 9 37.92 10.61 -5.62
C LEU A 9 38.87 9.42 -5.74
N ASN A 10 39.95 9.45 -4.94
CA ASN A 10 40.85 8.32 -4.78
C ASN A 10 40.11 7.20 -4.02
N PRO A 11 40.00 5.97 -4.56
CA PRO A 11 39.31 4.87 -3.89
C PRO A 11 39.91 4.50 -2.52
N ALA A 12 41.16 4.87 -2.24
CA ALA A 12 41.78 4.71 -0.92
C ALA A 12 41.23 5.65 0.19
N ARG A 13 40.14 6.40 -0.07
CA ARG A 13 39.49 7.31 0.90
C ARG A 13 37.99 7.10 1.11
N CYS A 14 37.38 6.06 0.54
CA CYS A 14 35.92 5.88 0.62
C CYS A 14 35.47 5.32 1.98
N VAL A 15 34.35 5.82 2.51
CA VAL A 15 33.68 5.35 3.73
C VAL A 15 32.32 4.75 3.36
N LEU A 16 31.99 3.59 3.94
CA LEU A 16 30.72 2.89 3.72
C LEU A 16 29.81 3.01 4.95
N GLY A 17 28.66 3.65 4.80
CA GLY A 17 27.63 3.70 5.82
C GLY A 17 26.48 2.74 5.51
N ILE A 18 26.00 2.03 6.52
CA ILE A 18 24.93 1.03 6.43
C ILE A 18 23.91 1.29 7.53
N GLU A 19 22.64 1.37 7.15
CA GLU A 19 21.50 1.42 8.06
C GLU A 19 20.57 0.24 7.79
N CYS A 20 20.44 -0.65 8.77
CA CYS A 20 19.66 -1.89 8.67
C CYS A 20 18.34 -1.77 9.44
N GLY A 21 17.24 -1.62 8.71
CA GLY A 21 15.91 -1.40 9.27
C GLY A 21 15.00 -2.64 9.25
N ALA A 22 13.90 -2.55 9.99
CA ALA A 22 12.88 -3.60 10.10
C ALA A 22 11.96 -3.75 8.85
N THR A 23 12.27 -3.09 7.74
CA THR A 23 11.45 -3.12 6.50
C THR A 23 12.32 -3.13 5.24
N HIS A 24 13.43 -2.42 5.26
CA HIS A 24 14.52 -2.49 4.28
C HIS A 24 15.83 -2.06 4.97
N SER A 25 16.96 -2.24 4.29
CA SER A 25 18.27 -1.68 4.68
C SER A 25 18.79 -0.80 3.56
N VAL A 26 19.52 0.26 3.90
CA VAL A 26 20.19 1.17 2.96
C VAL A 26 21.69 1.14 3.20
N ALA A 27 22.49 1.22 2.13
CA ALA A 27 23.92 1.48 2.23
C ALA A 27 24.34 2.60 1.26
N VAL A 28 25.25 3.45 1.74
CA VAL A 28 25.81 4.61 1.03
C VAL A 28 27.33 4.54 1.12
N LEU A 29 28.00 4.59 -0.04
CA LEU A 29 29.44 4.75 -0.16
C LEU A 29 29.72 6.20 -0.55
N GLY A 30 30.71 6.82 0.09
CA GLY A 30 31.08 8.21 -0.15
C GLY A 30 32.48 8.55 0.34
N ASP A 31 32.83 9.83 0.30
CA ASP A 31 34.04 10.36 0.93
C ASP A 31 33.85 10.60 2.45
N PRO A 32 34.91 10.89 3.23
CA PRO A 32 34.80 11.13 4.67
C PRO A 32 34.10 12.45 5.01
N ASP A 33 33.98 13.37 4.05
CA ASP A 33 33.43 14.71 4.22
C ASP A 33 31.90 14.74 3.96
N GLY A 34 31.33 13.65 3.42
CA GLY A 34 29.89 13.41 3.25
C GLY A 34 29.37 13.39 1.81
N GLY A 35 30.26 13.49 0.81
CA GLY A 35 29.91 13.35 -0.61
C GLY A 35 29.58 11.90 -0.98
N GLU A 36 28.43 11.68 -1.60
CA GLU A 36 27.96 10.33 -1.99
C GLU A 36 28.46 9.96 -3.40
N THR A 37 29.01 8.75 -3.53
CA THR A 37 29.47 8.17 -4.79
C THR A 37 28.58 7.04 -5.28
N ALA A 38 27.98 6.27 -4.37
CA ALA A 38 27.03 5.22 -4.71
C ALA A 38 26.08 4.88 -3.55
N ARG A 39 24.82 4.55 -3.86
CA ARG A 39 23.79 4.11 -2.91
C ARG A 39 23.14 2.80 -3.36
N GLY A 40 22.63 2.02 -2.40
CA GLY A 40 21.93 0.77 -2.66
C GLY A 40 20.94 0.39 -1.56
N GLU A 41 19.85 -0.26 -1.96
CA GLU A 41 18.79 -0.76 -1.08
C GLU A 41 18.79 -2.29 -1.03
N PHE A 42 18.51 -2.84 0.15
CA PHE A 42 18.54 -4.27 0.45
C PHE A 42 17.32 -4.66 1.28
N ALA A 43 17.00 -5.97 1.31
CA ALA A 43 15.92 -6.50 2.15
C ALA A 43 16.18 -6.25 3.64
N ALA A 44 15.13 -6.12 4.45
CA ALA A 44 15.19 -5.85 5.89
C ALA A 44 16.23 -6.70 6.64
N ALA A 45 16.94 -6.08 7.58
CA ALA A 45 17.82 -6.77 8.52
C ALA A 45 17.59 -6.23 9.93
N ASN A 46 17.27 -7.15 10.85
CA ASN A 46 17.18 -6.86 12.27
C ASN A 46 18.01 -7.90 13.03
N LEU A 47 18.89 -7.43 13.92
CA LEU A 47 19.88 -8.29 14.58
C LEU A 47 19.25 -9.47 15.32
N ARG A 48 18.09 -9.25 15.97
CA ARG A 48 17.40 -10.24 16.81
C ARG A 48 16.40 -11.11 16.05
N LEU A 49 16.19 -10.87 14.75
CA LEU A 49 15.34 -11.69 13.87
C LEU A 49 16.16 -12.55 12.88
N LEU A 50 17.46 -12.26 12.72
CA LEU A 50 18.35 -12.98 11.81
C LEU A 50 19.36 -13.83 12.57
N SER A 51 19.51 -15.09 12.16
CA SER A 51 20.64 -15.93 12.58
C SER A 51 21.95 -15.44 11.99
N ASP A 52 23.08 -15.80 12.62
CA ASP A 52 24.42 -15.34 12.26
C ASP A 52 24.74 -15.62 10.78
N ALA A 53 24.38 -16.81 10.28
CA ALA A 53 24.54 -17.17 8.87
C ALA A 53 23.66 -16.32 7.92
N ALA A 54 22.44 -15.95 8.34
CA ALA A 54 21.57 -15.08 7.56
C ALA A 54 22.05 -13.62 7.57
N LEU A 55 22.58 -13.14 8.69
CA LEU A 55 23.13 -11.79 8.83
C LEU A 55 24.46 -11.63 8.09
N LYS A 56 25.40 -12.57 8.25
CA LYS A 56 26.67 -12.62 7.51
C LYS A 56 26.43 -12.70 6.00
N ARG A 57 25.36 -13.39 5.55
CA ARG A 57 24.89 -13.38 4.14
C ARG A 57 24.20 -12.08 3.72
N HIS A 58 23.64 -11.29 4.64
CA HIS A 58 23.17 -9.93 4.35
C HIS A 58 24.36 -8.99 4.18
N LEU A 59 25.26 -8.90 5.17
CA LEU A 59 26.45 -8.05 5.14
C LEU A 59 27.35 -8.32 3.92
N ARG A 60 27.63 -9.60 3.59
CA ARG A 60 28.41 -9.97 2.40
C ARG A 60 27.80 -9.50 1.08
N ARG A 61 26.47 -9.37 0.97
CA ARG A 61 25.81 -8.82 -0.23
C ARG A 61 25.96 -7.30 -0.34
N ILE A 62 26.12 -6.61 0.79
CA ILE A 62 26.47 -5.18 0.80
C ILE A 62 27.94 -5.01 0.43
N ALA A 63 28.85 -5.75 1.08
CA ALA A 63 30.29 -5.72 0.78
C ALA A 63 30.60 -6.01 -0.70
N ALA A 64 29.96 -7.03 -1.29
CA ALA A 64 30.11 -7.35 -2.72
C ALA A 64 29.56 -6.27 -3.67
N ARG A 65 28.73 -5.33 -3.18
CA ARG A 65 28.24 -4.18 -3.95
C ARG A 65 29.11 -2.93 -3.76
N PHE A 66 29.81 -2.81 -2.64
CA PHE A 66 30.63 -1.66 -2.26
C PHE A 66 32.03 -2.10 -1.79
N PRO A 67 32.89 -2.61 -2.71
CA PRO A 67 34.27 -2.97 -2.38
C PRO A 67 35.13 -1.72 -2.14
N GLY A 68 36.19 -1.87 -1.33
CA GLY A 68 37.25 -0.86 -1.22
C GLY A 68 36.98 0.33 -0.28
N ALA A 69 36.05 0.21 0.68
CA ALA A 69 35.93 1.18 1.76
C ALA A 69 37.12 1.07 2.74
N MET A 70 37.56 2.19 3.32
CA MET A 70 38.58 2.23 4.38
C MET A 70 37.97 2.07 5.78
N ALA A 71 36.69 2.45 5.94
CA ALA A 71 35.93 2.35 7.17
C ALA A 71 34.47 2.01 6.85
N VAL A 72 33.83 1.25 7.73
CA VAL A 72 32.43 0.83 7.62
C VAL A 72 31.68 1.15 8.90
N GLY A 73 30.55 1.85 8.78
CA GLY A 73 29.63 2.15 9.88
C GLY A 73 28.33 1.38 9.71
N ILE A 74 27.87 0.67 10.74
CA ILE A 74 26.65 -0.15 10.67
C ILE A 74 25.71 0.18 11.83
N GLY A 75 24.66 0.95 11.54
CA GLY A 75 23.49 1.06 12.40
C GLY A 75 22.51 -0.06 12.12
N MET A 76 22.03 -0.77 13.14
CA MET A 76 21.14 -1.91 12.95
C MET A 76 20.00 -1.98 13.97
N ALA A 77 18.78 -2.00 13.45
CA ALA A 77 17.58 -2.25 14.22
C ALA A 77 17.70 -3.57 14.98
N GLY A 78 17.40 -3.53 16.27
CA GLY A 78 17.49 -4.70 17.15
C GLY A 78 18.81 -4.82 17.91
N VAL A 79 19.86 -4.07 17.56
CA VAL A 79 20.95 -3.77 18.51
C VAL A 79 20.33 -2.95 19.64
N ARG A 80 20.40 -3.47 20.86
CA ARG A 80 19.87 -2.80 22.08
C ARG A 80 20.88 -2.70 23.20
N THR A 81 21.88 -3.56 23.14
CA THR A 81 22.84 -3.90 24.17
C THR A 81 24.15 -4.25 23.45
N ASP A 82 25.24 -4.43 24.18
CA ASP A 82 26.58 -4.40 23.57
C ASP A 82 27.26 -5.74 23.31
N ALA A 83 26.68 -6.87 23.72
CA ALA A 83 26.95 -8.19 23.15
C ALA A 83 26.05 -8.45 21.92
N ASP A 84 24.89 -7.80 21.83
CA ASP A 84 24.19 -7.50 20.57
C ASP A 84 25.16 -6.73 19.63
N ARG A 85 25.75 -5.63 20.10
CA ARG A 85 26.73 -4.83 19.34
C ARG A 85 27.99 -5.64 19.02
N GLU A 86 28.49 -6.47 19.92
CA GLU A 86 29.68 -7.32 19.69
C GLU A 86 29.40 -8.51 18.77
N ARG A 87 28.19 -9.08 18.81
CA ARG A 87 27.74 -10.04 17.79
C ARG A 87 27.69 -9.39 16.42
N LEU A 88 27.21 -8.15 16.31
CA LEU A 88 27.28 -7.39 15.07
C LEU A 88 28.74 -7.09 14.66
N ARG A 89 29.61 -6.67 15.60
CA ARG A 89 31.04 -6.39 15.35
C ARG A 89 31.74 -7.60 14.76
N ARG A 90 31.72 -8.73 15.47
CA ARG A 90 32.31 -10.01 15.04
C ARG A 90 31.82 -10.45 13.66
N LEU A 91 30.51 -10.39 13.40
CA LEU A 91 29.93 -10.75 12.10
C LEU A 91 30.24 -9.73 10.98
N ALA A 92 30.64 -8.50 11.33
CA ALA A 92 31.13 -7.50 10.39
C ALA A 92 32.64 -7.66 10.13
N THR A 93 33.47 -7.92 11.14
CA THR A 93 34.91 -8.23 10.98
C THR A 93 35.14 -9.46 10.09
N ASP A 94 34.24 -10.43 10.18
CA ASP A 94 34.11 -11.61 9.30
C ASP A 94 33.83 -11.32 7.81
N VAL A 95 33.59 -10.06 7.46
CA VAL A 95 33.21 -9.57 6.12
C VAL A 95 34.13 -8.43 5.67
N TRP A 96 34.55 -7.60 6.62
CA TRP A 96 35.47 -6.47 6.49
C TRP A 96 36.62 -6.63 7.52
N PRO A 97 37.63 -7.46 7.22
CA PRO A 97 38.68 -7.84 8.16
C PRO A 97 39.88 -6.87 8.20
N ARG A 98 39.86 -5.78 7.42
CA ARG A 98 40.97 -4.79 7.30
C ARG A 98 40.52 -3.34 7.50
N GLU A 99 39.22 -3.11 7.45
CA GLU A 99 38.56 -1.82 7.50
C GLU A 99 38.27 -1.39 8.95
N SER A 100 38.26 -0.08 9.23
CA SER A 100 37.82 0.43 10.55
C SER A 100 36.31 0.22 10.73
N LEU A 101 35.87 -0.38 11.84
CA LEU A 101 34.46 -0.73 12.04
C LEU A 101 33.81 0.02 13.20
N TRP A 102 32.84 0.88 12.87
CA TRP A 102 31.81 1.29 13.84
C TRP A 102 30.55 0.45 13.67
N VAL A 103 29.99 0.00 14.79
CA VAL A 103 28.74 -0.76 14.83
C VAL A 103 27.86 -0.26 15.96
N GLY A 104 26.55 -0.24 15.74
CA GLY A 104 25.58 0.27 16.71
C GLY A 104 24.14 0.11 16.24
N ASN A 105 23.24 0.89 16.82
CA ASN A 105 21.81 0.85 16.53
C ASN A 105 21.38 1.90 15.48
N ASP A 106 20.16 1.73 14.98
CA ASP A 106 19.52 2.58 13.98
C ASP A 106 19.21 4.01 14.51
N LEU A 107 19.08 4.19 15.82
CA LEU A 107 18.81 5.51 16.41
C LEU A 107 20.08 6.35 16.58
N GLU A 108 21.22 5.71 16.88
CA GLU A 108 22.55 6.35 16.87
C GLU A 108 22.87 6.92 15.47
N THR A 109 22.60 6.15 14.42
CA THR A 109 22.88 6.53 13.02
C THR A 109 21.91 7.58 12.49
N ALA A 110 20.60 7.43 12.71
CA ALA A 110 19.62 8.46 12.36
C ALA A 110 19.85 9.80 13.09
N LEU A 111 20.38 9.79 14.33
CA LEU A 111 20.74 11.02 15.04
C LEU A 111 22.06 11.63 14.55
N ALA A 112 23.05 10.83 14.14
CA ALA A 112 24.29 11.31 13.52
C ALA A 112 24.08 11.88 12.08
N ALA A 113 22.96 11.54 11.44
CA ALA A 113 22.51 12.13 10.18
C ALA A 113 21.77 13.47 10.37
N ALA A 114 21.57 13.95 11.61
CA ALA A 114 20.90 15.21 11.88
C ALA A 114 21.70 16.43 11.34
N PRO A 115 21.01 17.53 10.95
CA PRO A 115 21.66 18.81 10.64
C PRO A 115 22.49 19.33 11.83
N THR A 116 23.58 20.04 11.57
CA THR A 116 24.38 20.68 12.62
C THR A 116 23.57 21.72 13.40
N SER A 117 23.74 21.75 14.73
CA SER A 117 23.11 22.74 15.63
C SER A 117 24.13 23.24 16.65
N ARG A 118 23.79 24.35 17.33
CA ARG A 118 24.55 24.87 18.48
C ARG A 118 24.08 24.30 19.82
N ALA A 119 22.97 23.55 19.82
CA ALA A 119 22.51 22.82 20.99
C ALA A 119 23.52 21.73 21.41
N ARG A 120 23.77 21.60 22.71
CA ARG A 120 24.66 20.56 23.28
C ARG A 120 23.99 19.18 23.38
N VAL A 121 22.67 19.13 23.16
CA VAL A 121 21.86 17.91 23.18
C VAL A 121 20.95 17.90 21.97
N SER A 122 20.92 16.75 21.30
CA SER A 122 20.02 16.49 20.18
C SER A 122 19.14 15.28 20.49
N VAL A 123 17.85 15.37 20.18
CA VAL A 123 16.82 14.35 20.42
C VAL A 123 16.12 13.99 19.12
N LEU A 124 16.38 12.78 18.63
CA LEU A 124 15.62 12.14 17.56
C LEU A 124 14.20 11.86 18.05
N VAL A 125 13.20 12.29 17.29
CA VAL A 125 11.77 11.98 17.51
C VAL A 125 11.32 11.12 16.33
N LEU A 126 11.37 9.80 16.51
CA LEU A 126 11.10 8.83 15.45
C LEU A 126 9.64 8.39 15.48
N SER A 127 8.91 8.54 14.37
CA SER A 127 7.61 7.90 14.17
C SER A 127 7.48 7.31 12.77
N GLY A 128 7.40 5.98 12.72
CA GLY A 128 7.09 5.16 11.55
C GLY A 128 6.20 3.99 11.98
N THR A 129 6.52 2.76 11.56
CA THR A 129 5.79 1.55 11.98
C THR A 129 5.78 1.37 13.51
N GLY A 130 6.83 1.79 14.21
CA GLY A 130 6.87 2.06 15.65
C GLY A 130 7.34 3.48 15.93
N SER A 131 7.46 3.86 17.20
CA SER A 131 7.96 5.18 17.61
C SER A 131 8.78 5.11 18.90
N CYS A 132 9.73 6.03 19.01
CA CYS A 132 10.53 6.28 20.20
C CYS A 132 11.23 7.63 20.06
N CYS A 133 11.69 8.18 21.18
CA CYS A 133 12.63 9.29 21.20
C CYS A 133 13.99 8.82 21.69
N PHE A 134 15.06 9.29 21.07
CA PHE A 134 16.44 8.95 21.42
C PHE A 134 17.29 10.21 21.44
N GLY A 135 17.85 10.53 22.60
CA GLY A 135 18.63 11.72 22.85
C GLY A 135 20.09 11.41 23.11
N ARG A 136 20.97 12.32 22.72
CA ARG A 136 22.40 12.25 22.99
C ARG A 136 22.97 13.61 23.39
N SER A 137 23.85 13.65 24.38
CA SER A 137 24.63 14.84 24.74
C SER A 137 25.94 14.90 23.94
N GLN A 138 26.55 16.09 23.87
CA GLN A 138 27.88 16.28 23.29
C GLN A 138 28.98 15.51 24.07
N ALA A 139 28.75 15.20 25.35
CA ALA A 139 29.63 14.33 26.15
C ALA A 139 29.49 12.83 25.79
N GLY A 140 28.53 12.48 24.93
CA GLY A 140 28.34 11.14 24.39
C GLY A 140 27.27 10.30 25.08
N GLU A 141 26.78 10.75 26.25
CA GLU A 141 25.69 10.13 27.01
C GLU A 141 24.43 10.00 26.15
N SER A 142 23.63 8.96 26.37
CA SER A 142 22.40 8.75 25.59
C SER A 142 21.24 8.24 26.43
N VAL A 143 20.03 8.65 26.05
CA VAL A 143 18.77 8.34 26.74
C VAL A 143 17.73 7.93 25.72
N LYS A 144 16.85 6.99 26.07
CA LYS A 144 15.73 6.58 25.23
C LYS A 144 14.39 6.67 25.97
N ALA A 145 13.38 7.20 25.29
CA ALA A 145 11.97 7.16 25.72
C ALA A 145 11.12 6.43 24.66
N GLY A 146 10.13 5.65 25.11
CA GLY A 146 9.31 4.82 24.22
C GLY A 146 10.11 3.69 23.53
N GLY A 147 9.56 3.14 22.43
CA GLY A 147 10.17 2.01 21.71
C GLY A 147 10.06 0.65 22.41
N TRP A 148 9.19 0.55 23.43
CA TRP A 148 8.83 -0.69 24.13
C TRP A 148 8.05 -1.69 23.27
N GLY A 149 7.65 -1.30 22.05
CA GLY A 149 6.93 -2.12 21.10
C GLY A 149 5.43 -1.88 21.14
N HIS A 150 4.79 -2.12 19.99
CA HIS A 150 3.38 -1.87 19.66
C HIS A 150 2.28 -2.34 20.63
N VAL A 151 2.60 -3.14 21.64
CA VAL A 151 1.67 -3.61 22.70
C VAL A 151 1.84 -2.83 24.01
N LEU A 152 3.04 -2.31 24.29
CA LEU A 152 3.43 -1.69 25.57
C LEU A 152 3.84 -0.22 25.43
N GLY A 153 3.93 0.29 24.20
CA GLY A 153 4.44 1.61 23.88
C GLY A 153 4.22 1.95 22.40
N ASP A 154 5.26 2.48 21.75
CA ASP A 154 5.19 3.00 20.37
C ASP A 154 4.03 4.00 20.17
N ARG A 155 3.80 4.87 21.17
CA ARG A 155 2.73 5.88 21.14
C ARG A 155 2.98 6.92 20.05
N GLY A 156 1.93 7.29 19.32
CA GLY A 156 2.06 8.16 18.14
C GLY A 156 2.80 7.56 16.94
N SER A 157 3.07 6.24 16.94
CA SER A 157 3.49 5.50 15.74
C SER A 157 2.34 5.28 14.76
N GLY A 158 2.65 4.91 13.51
CA GLY A 158 1.65 4.46 12.54
C GLY A 158 0.82 3.28 13.05
N HIS A 159 1.41 2.33 13.79
CA HIS A 159 0.64 1.26 14.42
C HIS A 159 -0.35 1.80 15.46
N ALA A 160 0.08 2.71 16.34
CA ALA A 160 -0.78 3.30 17.35
C ALA A 160 -1.92 4.12 16.71
N ILE A 161 -1.63 4.87 15.65
CA ILE A 161 -2.63 5.65 14.88
C ILE A 161 -3.63 4.71 14.18
N GLY A 162 -3.16 3.65 13.52
CA GLY A 162 -4.03 2.67 12.85
C GLY A 162 -4.89 1.86 13.83
N LEU A 163 -4.33 1.46 14.98
CA LEU A 163 -5.08 0.77 16.03
C LEU A 163 -6.11 1.68 16.71
N ALA A 164 -5.78 2.96 16.94
CA ALA A 164 -6.73 3.94 17.46
C ALA A 164 -7.85 4.24 16.45
N ALA A 165 -7.53 4.30 15.15
CA ALA A 165 -8.53 4.42 14.08
C ALA A 165 -9.49 3.23 14.07
N LEU A 166 -9.00 1.98 14.07
CA LEU A 166 -9.83 0.77 14.16
C LEU A 166 -10.76 0.79 15.38
N ARG A 167 -10.22 1.14 16.57
CA ARG A 167 -10.99 1.21 17.80
C ARG A 167 -12.10 2.26 17.74
N VAL A 168 -11.78 3.48 17.29
CA VAL A 168 -12.76 4.57 17.35
C VAL A 168 -13.86 4.45 16.29
N VAL A 169 -13.61 3.81 15.14
CA VAL A 169 -14.69 3.54 14.17
C VAL A 169 -15.66 2.46 14.66
N LEU A 170 -15.16 1.46 15.40
CA LEU A 170 -15.99 0.46 16.07
C LEU A 170 -16.74 1.08 17.28
N GLU A 171 -16.08 1.93 18.08
CA GLU A 171 -16.72 2.67 19.18
C GLU A 171 -17.87 3.58 18.72
N ILE A 172 -17.76 4.15 17.51
CA ILE A 172 -18.84 4.92 16.86
C ILE A 172 -19.97 3.99 16.36
N LEU A 173 -19.63 2.82 15.80
CA LEU A 173 -20.61 1.82 15.40
C LEU A 173 -21.42 1.31 16.61
N ASP A 174 -20.73 0.85 17.65
CA ASP A 174 -21.32 0.27 18.86
C ASP A 174 -22.24 1.26 19.61
N ARG A 175 -21.85 2.55 19.69
CA ARG A 175 -22.58 3.55 20.48
C ARG A 175 -23.56 4.40 19.69
N GLN A 176 -23.44 4.47 18.36
CA GLN A 176 -24.22 5.39 17.54
C GLN A 176 -24.92 4.72 16.35
N GLY A 177 -24.64 3.44 16.07
CA GLY A 177 -25.20 2.72 14.92
C GLY A 177 -24.78 3.28 13.56
N THR A 178 -23.67 4.04 13.49
CA THR A 178 -23.22 4.69 12.25
C THR A 178 -21.81 4.27 11.87
N TRP A 179 -21.54 4.25 10.55
CA TRP A 179 -20.21 3.95 10.02
C TRP A 179 -19.55 5.24 9.46
N PRO A 180 -18.46 5.75 10.08
CA PRO A 180 -17.80 6.97 9.65
C PRO A 180 -17.01 6.77 8.34
N GLU A 181 -16.68 7.88 7.65
CA GLU A 181 -15.92 7.81 6.39
C GLU A 181 -14.53 7.16 6.57
N LEU A 182 -13.89 7.40 7.72
CA LEU A 182 -12.67 6.70 8.11
C LEU A 182 -12.87 5.17 8.13
N GLY A 183 -14.00 4.68 8.63
CA GLY A 183 -14.33 3.25 8.65
C GLY A 183 -14.49 2.67 7.24
N ALA A 184 -15.16 3.40 6.34
CA ALA A 184 -15.27 3.02 4.93
C ALA A 184 -13.90 2.99 4.23
N GLY A 185 -13.00 3.93 4.58
CA GLY A 185 -11.61 3.92 4.13
C GLY A 185 -10.82 2.71 4.62
N LEU A 186 -10.92 2.36 5.90
CA LEU A 186 -10.26 1.19 6.50
C LEU A 186 -10.72 -0.12 5.83
N LEU A 187 -12.02 -0.33 5.64
CA LEU A 187 -12.54 -1.53 4.97
C LEU A 187 -12.15 -1.61 3.50
N ARG A 188 -12.09 -0.46 2.79
CA ARG A 188 -11.55 -0.37 1.43
C ARG A 188 -10.06 -0.75 1.39
N ALA A 189 -9.25 -0.21 2.30
CA ALA A 189 -7.81 -0.47 2.37
C ALA A 189 -7.47 -1.94 2.68
N LEU A 190 -8.33 -2.62 3.44
CA LEU A 190 -8.19 -4.05 3.78
C LEU A 190 -8.90 -5.00 2.78
N ALA A 191 -9.66 -4.48 1.83
CA ALA A 191 -10.54 -5.23 0.94
C ALA A 191 -11.55 -6.15 1.68
N MET A 192 -12.03 -5.68 2.85
CA MET A 192 -13.09 -6.31 3.64
C MET A 192 -14.43 -5.70 3.31
N ASN A 193 -15.50 -6.47 3.41
CA ASN A 193 -16.87 -6.05 3.13
C ASN A 193 -17.48 -5.32 4.34
N GLU A 194 -17.25 -5.84 5.56
CA GLU A 194 -17.96 -5.41 6.77
C GLU A 194 -17.04 -5.22 8.01
N PRO A 195 -17.50 -4.51 9.06
CA PRO A 195 -16.74 -4.34 10.31
C PRO A 195 -16.48 -5.64 11.07
N GLY A 196 -17.32 -6.68 10.93
CA GLY A 196 -17.12 -7.98 11.60
C GLY A 196 -15.79 -8.63 11.24
N GLU A 197 -15.39 -8.54 9.96
CA GLU A 197 -14.10 -9.06 9.48
C GLU A 197 -12.88 -8.44 10.19
N LEU A 198 -12.99 -7.22 10.73
CA LEU A 198 -11.92 -6.57 11.48
C LEU A 198 -11.55 -7.36 12.75
N VAL A 199 -12.52 -8.06 13.37
CA VAL A 199 -12.30 -8.84 14.59
C VAL A 199 -11.34 -9.98 14.29
N ASP A 200 -11.70 -10.90 13.39
CA ASP A 200 -10.88 -12.07 13.04
C ASP A 200 -9.57 -11.66 12.36
N TRP A 201 -9.54 -10.61 11.54
CA TRP A 201 -8.29 -10.10 10.98
C TRP A 201 -7.35 -9.54 12.06
N SER A 202 -7.85 -8.75 13.02
CA SER A 202 -6.99 -8.10 14.03
C SER A 202 -6.26 -9.09 14.96
N VAL A 203 -6.79 -10.30 15.12
CA VAL A 203 -6.15 -11.42 15.85
C VAL A 203 -4.90 -11.95 15.13
N HIS A 204 -4.82 -11.75 13.82
CA HIS A 204 -3.76 -12.27 12.94
C HIS A 204 -2.87 -11.20 12.30
N ALA A 205 -3.35 -9.96 12.19
CA ALA A 205 -2.67 -8.85 11.55
C ALA A 205 -1.27 -8.58 12.15
N ALA A 206 -0.26 -8.52 11.28
CA ALA A 206 1.09 -8.14 11.68
C ALA A 206 1.18 -6.62 11.93
N LYS A 207 2.11 -6.21 12.80
CA LYS A 207 2.38 -4.80 13.13
C LYS A 207 2.47 -3.87 11.88
N PRO A 208 3.09 -4.24 10.75
CA PRO A 208 3.14 -3.39 9.56
C PRO A 208 1.78 -3.18 8.87
N GLU A 209 0.86 -4.14 8.95
CA GLU A 209 -0.46 -4.07 8.32
C GLU A 209 -1.35 -3.06 9.06
N ILE A 210 -1.43 -3.20 10.40
CA ILE A 210 -2.11 -2.21 11.26
C ILE A 210 -1.47 -0.82 11.09
N ALA A 211 -0.14 -0.74 10.93
CA ALA A 211 0.54 0.53 10.72
C ALA A 211 0.30 1.18 9.34
N ALA A 212 -0.10 0.40 8.32
CA ALA A 212 -0.46 0.94 7.01
C ALA A 212 -1.77 1.74 7.07
N LEU A 213 -2.70 1.36 7.95
CA LEU A 213 -4.01 2.00 8.14
C LEU A 213 -3.92 3.47 8.60
N ALA A 214 -2.78 3.89 9.16
CA ALA A 214 -2.53 5.31 9.46
C ALA A 214 -2.61 6.21 8.21
N VAL A 215 -2.42 5.65 7.01
CA VAL A 215 -2.57 6.38 5.74
C VAL A 215 -4.01 6.87 5.52
N GLU A 216 -5.03 6.10 5.91
CA GLU A 216 -6.43 6.52 5.80
C GLU A 216 -6.73 7.69 6.77
N VAL A 217 -6.14 7.68 7.97
CA VAL A 217 -6.21 8.81 8.91
C VAL A 217 -5.53 10.06 8.34
N PHE A 218 -4.38 9.90 7.65
CA PHE A 218 -3.69 11.02 6.99
C PHE A 218 -4.53 11.62 5.85
N GLN A 219 -5.20 10.78 5.05
CA GLN A 219 -6.15 11.22 4.01
C GLN A 219 -7.34 11.98 4.61
N GLY A 220 -7.95 11.44 5.68
CA GLY A 220 -9.06 12.08 6.38
C GLY A 220 -8.72 13.49 6.86
N VAL A 221 -7.53 13.70 7.47
CA VAL A 221 -7.09 15.05 7.87
C VAL A 221 -6.93 16.00 6.68
N ALA A 222 -6.50 15.51 5.51
CA ALA A 222 -6.39 16.32 4.29
C ALA A 222 -7.77 16.75 3.73
N THR A 223 -8.78 15.88 3.82
CA THR A 223 -10.18 16.22 3.47
C THR A 223 -10.90 17.06 4.55
N GLY A 224 -10.32 17.17 5.74
CA GLY A 224 -10.80 18.03 6.83
C GLY A 224 -11.53 17.32 7.97
N ASP A 225 -11.57 15.99 7.95
CA ASP A 225 -12.24 15.14 8.93
C ASP A 225 -11.80 15.43 10.38
N ARG A 226 -12.77 15.62 11.28
CA ARG A 226 -12.54 16.00 12.69
C ARG A 226 -12.04 14.83 13.54
N LEU A 227 -12.51 13.61 13.28
CA LEU A 227 -12.11 12.39 13.98
C LEU A 227 -10.63 12.09 13.73
N CYS A 228 -10.22 12.15 12.46
CA CYS A 228 -8.84 11.98 12.02
C CYS A 228 -7.92 13.07 12.61
N ARG A 229 -8.41 14.32 12.72
CA ARG A 229 -7.67 15.41 13.38
C ARG A 229 -7.47 15.16 14.88
N GLY A 230 -8.44 14.56 15.56
CA GLY A 230 -8.31 14.13 16.96
C GLY A 230 -7.19 13.10 17.12
N LEU A 231 -7.30 11.97 16.40
CA LEU A 231 -6.32 10.87 16.40
C LEU A 231 -4.87 11.33 16.18
N LEU A 232 -4.64 12.25 15.22
CA LEU A 232 -3.30 12.77 14.96
C LEU A 232 -2.83 13.81 16.00
N SER A 233 -3.74 14.43 16.75
CA SER A 233 -3.39 15.39 17.81
C SER A 233 -2.99 14.65 19.10
N GLU A 234 -3.67 13.55 19.44
CA GLU A 234 -3.24 12.63 20.49
C GLU A 234 -1.88 11.98 20.16
N ALA A 235 -1.71 11.52 18.93
CA ALA A 235 -0.43 10.98 18.44
C ALA A 235 0.70 12.02 18.55
N ALA A 236 0.43 13.29 18.24
CA ALA A 236 1.39 14.37 18.40
C ALA A 236 1.74 14.62 19.88
N ALA A 237 0.74 14.70 20.76
CA ALA A 237 0.93 14.95 22.18
C ALA A 237 1.78 13.85 22.85
N ALA A 238 1.57 12.58 22.48
CA ALA A 238 2.39 11.48 22.97
C ALA A 238 3.86 11.56 22.51
N LEU A 239 4.12 11.90 21.24
CA LEU A 239 5.49 12.10 20.72
C LEU A 239 6.19 13.29 21.40
N VAL A 240 5.48 14.40 21.64
CA VAL A 240 6.00 15.55 22.38
C VAL A 240 6.36 15.16 23.82
N THR A 241 5.49 14.38 24.48
CA THR A 241 5.70 13.93 25.87
C THR A 241 6.94 13.03 25.99
N ASP A 242 7.06 12.01 25.14
CA ASP A 242 8.22 11.10 25.14
C ASP A 242 9.51 11.85 24.76
N ALA A 243 9.45 12.82 23.83
CA ALA A 243 10.59 13.66 23.46
C ALA A 243 11.05 14.57 24.60
N GLN A 244 10.14 15.22 25.32
CA GLN A 244 10.46 16.03 26.49
C GLN A 244 10.92 15.20 27.70
N ALA A 245 10.45 13.96 27.85
CA ALA A 245 10.95 13.05 28.87
C ALA A 245 12.41 12.67 28.59
N CYS A 246 12.78 12.47 27.33
CA CYS A 246 14.17 12.27 26.91
C CYS A 246 15.02 13.54 27.10
N ALA A 247 14.54 14.69 26.62
CA ALA A 247 15.27 15.97 26.64
C ALA A 247 15.52 16.55 28.04
N ARG A 248 14.74 16.14 29.06
CA ARG A 248 14.94 16.54 30.47
C ARG A 248 15.96 15.69 31.23
N GLN A 249 16.34 14.54 30.70
CA GLN A 249 17.39 13.68 31.29
C GLN A 249 18.80 14.04 30.80
N LEU A 250 18.93 14.96 29.83
CA LEU A 250 20.19 15.34 29.19
C LEU A 250 20.48 16.85 29.24
N ALA A 251 19.48 17.70 29.48
CA ALA A 251 19.60 19.16 29.47
C ALA A 251 18.61 19.83 30.44
N GLY A 252 19.09 20.79 31.22
CA GLY A 252 18.32 21.62 32.15
C GLY A 252 17.24 22.46 31.47
N PRO A 253 16.23 22.98 32.19
CA PRO A 253 15.00 23.52 31.61
C PRO A 253 15.20 24.48 30.43
N ASP A 254 16.05 25.49 30.62
CA ASP A 254 16.33 26.56 29.66
C ASP A 254 17.47 26.26 28.66
N GLU A 255 18.14 25.12 28.79
CA GLU A 255 19.23 24.74 27.87
C GLU A 255 18.69 24.48 26.45
N PRO A 256 19.34 25.02 25.39
CA PRO A 256 18.94 24.75 24.02
C PRO A 256 19.06 23.28 23.64
N VAL A 257 17.99 22.72 23.07
CA VAL A 257 17.92 21.33 22.61
C VAL A 257 17.42 21.27 21.17
N GLN A 258 18.13 20.54 20.33
CA GLN A 258 17.69 20.23 18.99
C GLN A 258 16.75 19.03 19.00
N PHE A 259 15.56 19.16 18.44
CA PHE A 259 14.65 18.05 18.17
C PHE A 259 14.64 17.73 16.68
N VAL A 260 14.83 16.46 16.33
CA VAL A 260 15.01 15.99 14.95
C VAL A 260 13.86 15.05 14.60
N LEU A 261 12.90 15.54 13.80
CA LEU A 261 11.72 14.76 13.42
C LEU A 261 12.05 13.76 12.31
N ALA A 262 11.82 12.47 12.55
CA ALA A 262 12.21 11.40 11.65
C ALA A 262 11.13 10.31 11.49
N GLY A 263 11.24 9.52 10.42
CA GLY A 263 10.39 8.35 10.18
C GLY A 263 9.13 8.64 9.36
N GLY A 264 8.62 7.58 8.74
CA GLY A 264 7.61 7.64 7.67
C GLY A 264 6.21 8.15 8.06
N CYS A 265 5.91 8.41 9.33
CA CYS A 265 4.66 9.07 9.74
C CYS A 265 4.84 10.59 9.81
N LEU A 266 5.92 11.06 10.42
CA LEU A 266 6.26 12.49 10.46
C LEU A 266 6.63 13.03 9.07
N LEU A 267 7.37 12.26 8.27
CA LEU A 267 7.79 12.66 6.93
C LEU A 267 6.65 12.67 5.89
N ARG A 268 5.60 11.85 6.07
CA ARG A 268 4.48 11.75 5.11
C ARG A 268 3.18 12.41 5.56
N CYS A 269 3.10 12.86 6.82
CA CYS A 269 1.96 13.64 7.32
C CYS A 269 2.40 15.02 7.83
N PRO A 270 2.37 16.06 6.96
CA PRO A 270 2.74 17.43 7.35
C PRO A 270 1.90 18.02 8.49
N TYR A 271 0.67 17.53 8.71
CA TYR A 271 -0.15 17.91 9.87
C TYR A 271 0.46 17.39 11.19
N LEU A 272 0.79 16.09 11.25
CA LEU A 272 1.39 15.46 12.43
C LEU A 272 2.73 16.12 12.78
N ALA A 273 3.61 16.33 11.80
CA ALA A 273 4.89 17.01 12.00
C ALA A 273 4.72 18.47 12.48
N ARG A 274 3.71 19.19 11.97
CA ARG A 274 3.39 20.56 12.41
C ARG A 274 2.87 20.60 13.86
N GLN A 275 2.04 19.65 14.27
CA GLN A 275 1.56 19.57 15.65
C GLN A 275 2.69 19.18 16.63
N VAL A 276 3.53 18.19 16.29
CA VAL A 276 4.71 17.85 17.11
C VAL A 276 5.67 19.03 17.22
N LYS A 277 5.98 19.72 16.10
CA LYS A 277 6.82 20.93 16.13
C LYS A 277 6.24 22.04 17.01
N ARG A 278 4.93 22.28 16.94
CA ARG A 278 4.25 23.27 17.80
C ARG A 278 4.32 22.90 19.28
N GLY A 279 4.04 21.64 19.64
CA GLY A 279 4.11 21.17 21.02
C GLY A 279 5.51 21.26 21.61
N LEU A 280 6.54 20.87 20.85
CA LEU A 280 7.95 20.99 21.28
C LEU A 280 8.36 22.45 21.53
N LEU A 281 8.04 23.36 20.60
CA LEU A 281 8.36 24.78 20.72
C LEU A 281 7.60 25.48 21.85
N ALA A 282 6.35 25.10 22.10
CA ALA A 282 5.55 25.62 23.20
C ALA A 282 6.05 25.14 24.57
N ALA A 283 6.73 23.98 24.63
CA ALA A 283 7.09 23.31 25.88
C ALA A 283 8.60 23.35 26.22
N ARG A 284 9.45 23.91 25.37
CA ARG A 284 10.81 24.41 25.70
C ARG A 284 11.15 25.59 24.79
N SER A 285 11.40 26.76 25.38
CA SER A 285 11.69 28.03 24.68
C SER A 285 12.94 27.95 23.78
N GLY A 286 14.00 27.30 24.26
CA GLY A 286 15.26 27.07 23.52
C GLY A 286 15.24 25.92 22.52
N ALA A 287 14.07 25.42 22.08
CA ALA A 287 13.98 24.24 21.22
C ALA A 287 14.23 24.54 19.73
N GLU A 288 15.22 23.90 19.12
CA GLU A 288 15.41 23.89 17.65
C GLU A 288 14.73 22.67 17.02
N VAL A 289 13.57 22.83 16.38
CA VAL A 289 12.89 21.69 15.71
C VAL A 289 13.22 21.63 14.21
N ARG A 290 14.00 20.60 13.83
CA ARG A 290 14.40 20.23 12.45
C ARG A 290 13.68 18.98 11.98
N ILE A 291 13.72 18.72 10.68
CA ILE A 291 13.36 17.42 10.07
C ILE A 291 14.68 16.72 9.71
N LEU A 292 14.70 15.39 9.75
CA LEU A 292 15.83 14.60 9.25
C LEU A 292 15.82 14.58 7.72
N GLU A 293 16.82 15.21 7.10
CA GLU A 293 16.94 15.35 5.64
C GLU A 293 17.92 14.34 5.01
N GLU A 294 18.95 13.92 5.75
CA GLU A 294 19.86 12.84 5.36
C GLU A 294 19.35 11.46 5.83
N GLU A 295 19.63 10.41 5.07
CA GLU A 295 19.41 9.02 5.50
C GLU A 295 20.38 8.63 6.64
N GLY A 296 19.95 7.79 7.59
CA GLY A 296 20.79 7.37 8.71
C GLY A 296 22.05 6.61 8.27
N ALA A 297 22.04 5.98 7.09
CA ALA A 297 23.24 5.44 6.46
C ALA A 297 24.38 6.49 6.33
N ARG A 298 24.09 7.77 6.09
CA ARG A 298 25.10 8.85 6.08
C ARG A 298 25.59 9.19 7.50
N GLY A 299 24.71 9.11 8.49
CA GLY A 299 25.09 9.15 9.90
C GLY A 299 25.98 7.98 10.31
N ALA A 300 25.79 6.81 9.71
CA ALA A 300 26.67 5.66 9.89
C ALA A 300 28.07 5.92 9.33
N MET A 301 28.22 6.59 8.17
CA MET A 301 29.54 7.05 7.69
C MET A 301 30.22 7.99 8.69
N LYS A 302 29.49 9.00 9.17
CA LYS A 302 29.98 9.98 10.16
C LYS A 302 30.45 9.30 11.45
N LEU A 303 29.78 8.24 11.89
CA LEU A 303 30.16 7.44 13.06
C LEU A 303 31.32 6.45 12.79
N ALA A 304 31.46 5.93 11.57
CA ALA A 304 32.61 5.10 11.15
C ALA A 304 33.94 5.86 11.25
N VAL A 305 33.92 7.16 10.95
CA VAL A 305 35.07 8.06 11.09
C VAL A 305 35.40 8.36 12.56
N ALA A 306 34.43 8.27 13.48
CA ALA A 306 34.56 8.76 14.85
C ALA A 306 34.74 7.67 15.94
N GLY A 307 34.26 6.43 15.72
CA GLY A 307 33.87 5.54 16.81
C GLY A 307 34.77 4.34 17.12
N ALA A 308 36.06 4.53 17.38
CA ALA A 308 37.01 3.46 17.73
C ALA A 308 37.04 3.06 19.22
N GLY A 309 35.87 2.86 19.86
CA GLY A 309 35.73 2.53 21.31
C GLY A 309 34.50 1.66 21.64
N ALA A 310 34.44 1.05 22.84
CA ALA A 310 33.55 -0.09 23.15
C ALA A 310 32.65 0.03 24.42
N PRO A 311 31.58 -0.80 24.57
CA PRO A 311 30.45 -0.61 25.53
C PRO A 311 29.97 -1.91 26.29
N GLY A 312 28.80 -1.94 26.98
CA GLY A 312 28.35 -3.12 27.82
C GLY A 312 26.82 -3.28 28.16
N GLU A 313 26.30 -4.53 28.30
CA GLU A 313 24.85 -4.93 28.42
C GLU A 313 24.23 -5.14 29.82
N ILE A 314 22.87 -5.22 29.92
CA ILE A 314 22.07 -6.36 30.50
C ILE A 314 20.56 -6.45 29.97
N PRO A 315 19.66 -7.44 30.28
CA PRO A 315 18.63 -8.00 29.33
C PRO A 315 17.07 -7.95 29.67
N THR A 316 16.23 -8.94 29.26
CA THR A 316 14.71 -8.97 29.24
C THR A 316 14.09 -10.41 29.20
N PRO A 317 12.80 -10.74 29.57
CA PRO A 317 11.79 -11.35 28.60
C PRO A 317 10.22 -11.47 28.92
N THR A 318 9.33 -11.48 27.87
CA THR A 318 8.05 -12.27 27.55
C THR A 318 6.79 -12.50 28.49
N ARG A 319 5.59 -13.08 28.09
CA ARG A 319 4.51 -12.86 27.03
C ARG A 319 3.41 -14.02 26.90
N ARG A 320 2.10 -13.80 26.53
CA ARG A 320 1.13 -14.85 25.93
C ARG A 320 -0.08 -14.42 24.97
N ARG A 321 -1.31 -15.04 24.97
CA ARG A 321 -2.42 -15.15 23.91
C ARG A 321 -3.85 -15.57 24.46
N SER A 322 -5.03 -15.78 23.77
CA SER A 322 -5.86 -15.13 22.66
C SER A 322 -7.02 -16.05 22.05
N ARG A 323 -8.34 -15.65 21.89
CA ARG A 323 -9.50 -16.36 21.15
C ARG A 323 -10.86 -15.54 21.19
N GLN A 324 -12.08 -15.84 20.63
CA GLN A 324 -12.67 -16.37 19.33
C GLN A 324 -14.26 -16.22 19.25
N ASN A 325 -14.99 -16.67 18.17
CA ASN A 325 -16.38 -16.28 17.70
C ASN A 325 -17.52 -17.38 17.55
N VAL A 326 -18.78 -17.00 17.17
CA VAL A 326 -20.01 -17.82 16.78
C VAL A 326 -21.05 -17.03 15.87
N PRO A 327 -22.16 -17.59 15.26
CA PRO A 327 -22.67 -17.21 13.89
C PRO A 327 -24.22 -16.90 13.61
N SER A 328 -24.66 -17.07 12.32
CA SER A 328 -25.81 -16.55 11.48
C SER A 328 -27.30 -16.99 11.67
N PRO A 329 -28.27 -16.42 10.89
CA PRO A 329 -28.93 -17.03 9.68
C PRO A 329 -29.13 -16.00 8.48
N ASP A 330 -30.03 -15.99 7.45
CA ASP A 330 -31.26 -16.70 6.98
C ASP A 330 -31.55 -16.46 5.41
N PRO A 331 -32.72 -16.76 4.74
CA PRO A 331 -32.87 -16.71 3.25
C PRO A 331 -33.74 -15.61 2.56
N VAL A 332 -33.46 -15.35 1.26
CA VAL A 332 -34.11 -14.31 0.40
C VAL A 332 -34.38 -14.79 -1.05
N GLN A 333 -35.32 -14.15 -1.78
CA GLN A 333 -35.73 -14.47 -3.16
C GLN A 333 -34.70 -14.09 -4.25
N LEU A 334 -34.75 -14.80 -5.40
CA LEU A 334 -33.78 -14.71 -6.51
C LEU A 334 -34.47 -14.83 -7.89
N PRO A 335 -33.81 -14.45 -9.01
CA PRO A 335 -34.35 -14.67 -10.35
C PRO A 335 -34.51 -16.16 -10.71
N GLU A 336 -35.36 -16.42 -11.69
CA GLU A 336 -35.69 -17.77 -12.17
C GLU A 336 -35.04 -18.06 -13.53
N ALA A 337 -34.63 -19.31 -13.74
CA ALA A 337 -34.14 -19.79 -15.04
C ALA A 337 -35.14 -20.81 -15.60
N THR A 338 -35.62 -20.61 -16.83
CA THR A 338 -36.61 -21.50 -17.46
C THR A 338 -35.96 -22.70 -18.16
N GLY A 339 -34.97 -23.30 -17.50
CA GLY A 339 -34.12 -24.36 -18.05
C GLY A 339 -32.74 -24.37 -17.39
N LEU A 340 -31.92 -25.36 -17.78
CA LEU A 340 -30.51 -25.41 -17.40
C LEU A 340 -29.77 -24.19 -18.01
N PRO A 341 -28.85 -23.51 -17.29
CA PRO A 341 -28.02 -22.48 -17.90
C PRO A 341 -27.05 -23.12 -18.92
N PRO A 342 -26.75 -22.48 -20.06
CA PRO A 342 -25.79 -23.02 -21.03
C PRO A 342 -24.41 -23.33 -20.42
N THR A 343 -24.00 -22.62 -19.36
CA THR A 343 -22.75 -22.90 -18.64
C THR A 343 -22.70 -24.27 -17.96
N GLU A 344 -23.86 -24.83 -17.59
CA GLU A 344 -24.01 -26.12 -16.92
C GLU A 344 -24.36 -27.25 -17.89
N GLU A 345 -24.62 -26.95 -19.17
CA GLU A 345 -24.82 -27.94 -20.21
C GLU A 345 -23.49 -28.66 -20.55
N ARG A 346 -23.58 -29.94 -20.95
CA ARG A 346 -22.41 -30.69 -21.45
C ARG A 346 -22.08 -30.26 -22.87
N ASN A 347 -20.85 -29.80 -23.11
CA ASN A 347 -20.40 -29.48 -24.48
C ASN A 347 -20.24 -30.77 -25.32
N PRO A 348 -20.98 -30.94 -26.44
CA PRO A 348 -20.89 -32.14 -27.26
C PRO A 348 -19.50 -32.43 -27.83
N ARG A 349 -18.66 -31.39 -28.01
CA ARG A 349 -17.31 -31.52 -28.57
C ARG A 349 -16.32 -32.13 -27.57
N SER A 350 -16.58 -32.06 -26.26
CA SER A 350 -15.69 -32.52 -25.19
C SER A 350 -16.23 -33.71 -24.39
N MET A 351 -17.21 -34.45 -24.93
CA MET A 351 -17.87 -35.57 -24.24
C MET A 351 -16.91 -36.66 -23.71
N ASN A 352 -15.75 -36.82 -24.35
CA ASN A 352 -14.68 -37.78 -24.00
C ASN A 352 -13.36 -37.07 -23.65
N LEU A 353 -13.41 -35.88 -23.03
CA LEU A 353 -12.23 -35.05 -22.72
C LEU A 353 -11.16 -35.79 -21.89
N ASP A 354 -11.58 -36.73 -21.04
CA ASP A 354 -10.74 -37.64 -20.26
C ASP A 354 -9.85 -38.57 -21.10
N ARG A 355 -10.22 -38.82 -22.37
CA ARG A 355 -9.55 -39.75 -23.29
C ARG A 355 -8.90 -39.07 -24.48
N MET A 356 -8.99 -37.75 -24.58
CA MET A 356 -8.35 -37.00 -25.65
C MET A 356 -6.83 -37.01 -25.48
N SER A 357 -6.10 -37.10 -26.60
CA SER A 357 -4.68 -36.81 -26.58
C SER A 357 -4.47 -35.34 -26.16
N LEU A 358 -3.38 -35.05 -25.43
CA LEU A 358 -3.12 -33.70 -24.92
C LEU A 358 -3.13 -32.63 -26.03
N ARG A 359 -2.64 -32.97 -27.24
CA ARG A 359 -2.70 -32.11 -28.43
C ARG A 359 -4.15 -31.80 -28.85
N ALA A 360 -5.04 -32.79 -28.85
CA ALA A 360 -6.45 -32.61 -29.21
C ALA A 360 -7.21 -31.82 -28.14
N ALA A 361 -6.96 -32.11 -26.84
CA ALA A 361 -7.58 -31.39 -25.73
C ALA A 361 -7.20 -29.89 -25.72
N VAL A 362 -5.91 -29.57 -25.92
CA VAL A 362 -5.43 -28.18 -26.03
C VAL A 362 -6.00 -27.49 -27.28
N GLY A 363 -6.00 -28.15 -28.43
CA GLY A 363 -6.58 -27.60 -29.66
C GLY A 363 -8.08 -27.31 -29.53
N LEU A 364 -8.84 -28.20 -28.87
CA LEU A 364 -10.25 -27.99 -28.60
C LEU A 364 -10.49 -26.85 -27.61
N MET A 365 -9.65 -26.72 -26.57
CA MET A 365 -9.75 -25.62 -25.60
C MET A 365 -9.58 -24.25 -26.27
N LEU A 366 -8.57 -24.10 -27.13
CA LEU A 366 -8.36 -22.87 -27.91
C LEU A 366 -9.56 -22.57 -28.83
N ALA A 367 -10.04 -23.58 -29.57
CA ALA A 367 -11.21 -23.50 -30.44
C ALA A 367 -12.57 -23.40 -29.72
N GLU A 368 -12.58 -23.33 -28.38
CA GLU A 368 -13.72 -22.89 -27.56
C GLU A 368 -13.54 -21.43 -27.13
N GLU A 369 -12.37 -21.03 -26.65
CA GLU A 369 -12.07 -19.63 -26.26
C GLU A 369 -12.24 -18.63 -27.41
N ASP A 370 -11.92 -19.01 -28.65
CA ASP A 370 -12.13 -18.17 -29.85
C ASP A 370 -13.58 -17.65 -29.98
N ARG A 371 -14.56 -18.45 -29.53
CA ARG A 371 -15.99 -18.13 -29.59
C ARG A 371 -16.36 -16.91 -28.73
N VAL A 372 -15.58 -16.61 -27.69
CA VAL A 372 -15.82 -15.48 -26.78
C VAL A 372 -15.86 -14.14 -27.54
N SER A 373 -15.07 -13.98 -28.61
CA SER A 373 -15.08 -12.75 -29.41
C SER A 373 -16.44 -12.50 -30.08
N ALA A 374 -17.08 -13.55 -30.62
CA ALA A 374 -18.39 -13.45 -31.26
C ALA A 374 -19.51 -13.21 -30.23
N ALA A 375 -19.47 -13.92 -29.11
CA ALA A 375 -20.41 -13.77 -27.99
C ALA A 375 -20.47 -12.31 -27.48
N LEU A 376 -19.30 -11.68 -27.31
CA LEU A 376 -19.19 -10.28 -26.89
C LEU A 376 -19.63 -9.29 -27.98
N ALA A 377 -19.33 -9.56 -29.25
CA ALA A 377 -19.76 -8.72 -30.36
C ALA A 377 -21.30 -8.67 -30.52
N ALA A 378 -22.00 -9.77 -30.18
CA ALA A 378 -23.46 -9.81 -30.16
C ALA A 378 -24.05 -8.86 -29.09
N VAL A 379 -23.44 -8.77 -27.90
CA VAL A 379 -23.93 -7.93 -26.78
C VAL A 379 -23.20 -6.58 -26.64
N ARG A 380 -22.61 -6.09 -27.73
CA ARG A 380 -21.87 -4.80 -27.76
C ARG A 380 -22.69 -3.59 -27.29
N VAL A 381 -23.99 -3.55 -27.56
CA VAL A 381 -24.87 -2.41 -27.20
C VAL A 381 -25.09 -2.29 -25.67
N PRO A 382 -25.42 -3.37 -24.92
CA PRO A 382 -25.33 -3.38 -23.46
C PRO A 382 -23.97 -2.94 -22.90
N ILE A 383 -22.85 -3.43 -23.46
CA ILE A 383 -21.50 -3.06 -23.00
C ILE A 383 -21.26 -1.55 -23.20
N GLU A 384 -21.59 -1.01 -24.37
CA GLU A 384 -21.48 0.42 -24.66
C GLU A 384 -22.36 1.28 -23.75
N ARG A 385 -23.59 0.83 -23.45
CA ARG A 385 -24.48 1.51 -22.50
C ARG A 385 -23.86 1.55 -21.10
N THR A 386 -23.23 0.47 -20.64
CA THR A 386 -22.50 0.45 -19.36
C THR A 386 -21.29 1.38 -19.38
N VAL A 387 -20.48 1.41 -20.45
CA VAL A 387 -19.38 2.39 -20.61
C VAL A 387 -19.88 3.83 -20.47
N ARG A 388 -21.01 4.17 -21.13
CA ARG A 388 -21.61 5.51 -21.05
C ARG A 388 -22.10 5.85 -19.62
N ILE A 389 -22.69 4.89 -18.90
CA ILE A 389 -23.16 5.06 -17.52
C ILE A 389 -21.98 5.25 -16.56
N VAL A 390 -20.96 4.37 -16.62
CA VAL A 390 -19.75 4.44 -15.78
C VAL A 390 -18.99 5.73 -16.02
N ALA A 391 -18.77 6.13 -17.28
CA ALA A 391 -18.10 7.39 -17.58
C ALA A 391 -18.83 8.60 -16.96
N ARG A 392 -20.16 8.64 -17.05
CA ARG A 392 -20.98 9.71 -16.45
C ARG A 392 -20.90 9.70 -14.92
N ALA A 393 -21.00 8.54 -14.29
CA ALA A 393 -20.90 8.40 -12.83
C ALA A 393 -19.56 8.93 -12.32
N LEU A 394 -18.44 8.46 -12.90
CA LEU A 394 -17.09 8.91 -12.53
C LEU A 394 -16.88 10.41 -12.78
N GLN A 395 -17.43 10.96 -13.88
CA GLN A 395 -17.42 12.42 -14.16
C GLN A 395 -18.23 13.23 -13.15
N GLN A 396 -19.23 12.63 -12.49
CA GLN A 396 -20.09 13.30 -11.50
C GLN A 396 -19.61 13.08 -10.05
N GLY A 397 -18.46 12.43 -9.85
CA GLY A 397 -17.89 12.10 -8.53
C GLY A 397 -18.50 10.85 -7.88
N GLY A 398 -19.21 10.01 -8.64
CA GLY A 398 -19.56 8.64 -8.25
C GLY A 398 -18.43 7.65 -8.55
N ARG A 399 -18.65 6.39 -8.15
CA ARG A 399 -17.68 5.29 -8.20
C ARG A 399 -18.25 4.07 -8.93
N LEU A 400 -17.39 3.16 -9.38
CA LEU A 400 -17.77 1.84 -9.90
C LEU A 400 -17.41 0.75 -8.88
N PHE A 401 -18.40 -0.07 -8.53
CA PHE A 401 -18.24 -1.25 -7.68
C PHE A 401 -18.48 -2.51 -8.49
N TYR A 402 -17.49 -3.40 -8.56
CA TYR A 402 -17.67 -4.76 -9.05
C TYR A 402 -17.99 -5.69 -7.87
N VAL A 403 -19.05 -6.48 -7.98
CA VAL A 403 -19.48 -7.41 -6.91
C VAL A 403 -19.61 -8.82 -7.46
N GLY A 404 -18.95 -9.80 -6.85
CA GLY A 404 -18.99 -11.19 -7.32
C GLY A 404 -18.49 -12.21 -6.32
N ALA A 405 -18.79 -13.47 -6.56
CA ALA A 405 -18.21 -14.61 -5.84
C ALA A 405 -17.10 -15.28 -6.66
N GLY A 406 -16.26 -16.10 -6.00
CA GLY A 406 -15.27 -16.94 -6.64
C GLY A 406 -14.45 -16.24 -7.74
N THR A 407 -14.43 -16.83 -8.95
CA THR A 407 -13.73 -16.26 -10.12
C THR A 407 -14.27 -14.88 -10.51
N SER A 408 -15.58 -14.66 -10.45
CA SER A 408 -16.20 -13.38 -10.80
C SER A 408 -15.72 -12.23 -9.92
N GLY A 409 -15.71 -12.45 -8.59
CA GLY A 409 -15.20 -11.45 -7.63
C GLY A 409 -13.71 -11.19 -7.80
N ARG A 410 -12.91 -12.23 -8.02
CA ARG A 410 -11.46 -12.11 -8.30
C ARG A 410 -11.17 -11.29 -9.56
N LEU A 411 -11.95 -11.47 -10.62
CA LEU A 411 -11.83 -10.68 -11.86
C LEU A 411 -12.24 -9.20 -11.66
N GLY A 412 -13.26 -8.94 -10.83
CA GLY A 412 -13.62 -7.58 -10.42
C GLY A 412 -12.50 -6.88 -9.63
N VAL A 413 -11.91 -7.57 -8.66
CA VAL A 413 -10.77 -7.05 -7.89
C VAL A 413 -9.53 -6.85 -8.77
N LEU A 414 -9.29 -7.74 -9.74
CA LEU A 414 -8.20 -7.58 -10.71
C LEU A 414 -8.34 -6.28 -11.52
N ASP A 415 -9.46 -6.07 -12.22
CA ASP A 415 -9.70 -4.88 -13.05
C ASP A 415 -9.67 -3.57 -12.23
N ALA A 416 -10.21 -3.61 -11.01
CA ALA A 416 -10.11 -2.50 -10.06
C ALA A 416 -8.65 -2.20 -9.67
N SER A 417 -7.84 -3.22 -9.36
CA SER A 417 -6.44 -3.05 -8.97
C SER A 417 -5.54 -2.52 -10.10
N GLU A 418 -5.89 -2.79 -11.36
CA GLU A 418 -5.18 -2.27 -12.53
C GLU A 418 -5.49 -0.78 -12.80
N CYS A 419 -6.58 -0.22 -12.26
CA CYS A 419 -6.99 1.16 -12.55
C CYS A 419 -6.04 2.25 -11.99
N PRO A 420 -5.62 2.25 -10.71
CA PRO A 420 -4.69 3.25 -10.17
C PRO A 420 -3.31 3.34 -10.86
N PRO A 421 -2.58 2.23 -11.16
CA PRO A 421 -1.30 2.34 -11.87
C PRO A 421 -1.45 2.73 -13.34
N THR A 422 -2.57 2.35 -13.97
CA THR A 422 -2.81 2.57 -15.41
C THR A 422 -3.30 3.99 -15.70
N PHE A 423 -4.32 4.46 -14.99
CA PHE A 423 -5.01 5.72 -15.29
C PHE A 423 -4.78 6.80 -14.22
N ARG A 424 -3.87 6.58 -13.25
CA ARG A 424 -3.68 7.46 -12.09
C ARG A 424 -5.02 7.83 -11.45
N ALA A 425 -5.90 6.84 -11.39
CA ALA A 425 -7.20 6.93 -10.76
C ALA A 425 -7.04 6.80 -9.25
N ASP A 426 -7.91 7.47 -8.50
CA ASP A 426 -8.01 7.22 -7.07
C ASP A 426 -8.55 5.79 -6.83
N PRO A 427 -7.97 4.99 -5.92
CA PRO A 427 -8.46 3.65 -5.59
C PRO A 427 -9.93 3.58 -5.17
N ALA A 428 -10.55 4.69 -4.74
CA ALA A 428 -11.98 4.75 -4.46
C ALA A 428 -12.86 4.77 -5.74
N MET A 429 -12.32 5.17 -6.91
CA MET A 429 -13.10 5.30 -8.16
C MET A 429 -13.59 3.97 -8.73
N VAL A 430 -12.78 2.91 -8.61
CA VAL A 430 -13.10 1.56 -9.09
C VAL A 430 -12.70 0.56 -8.02
N GLN A 431 -13.67 -0.17 -7.46
CA GLN A 431 -13.48 -1.07 -6.32
C GLN A 431 -14.03 -2.46 -6.63
N GLY A 432 -13.31 -3.50 -6.21
CA GLY A 432 -13.79 -4.88 -6.23
C GLY A 432 -14.27 -5.33 -4.85
N ILE A 433 -15.40 -6.03 -4.82
CA ILE A 433 -16.07 -6.57 -3.63
C ILE A 433 -16.29 -8.06 -3.89
N ILE A 434 -15.81 -8.91 -2.99
CA ILE A 434 -15.81 -10.36 -3.16
C ILE A 434 -16.50 -11.06 -1.99
N ALA A 435 -17.38 -12.02 -2.31
CA ALA A 435 -18.01 -12.88 -1.32
C ALA A 435 -16.94 -13.62 -0.48
N GLY A 436 -17.01 -13.52 0.85
CA GLY A 436 -15.99 -14.09 1.75
C GLY A 436 -14.72 -13.22 1.93
N GLY A 437 -14.77 -11.95 1.51
CA GLY A 437 -13.78 -10.93 1.86
C GLY A 437 -12.38 -11.19 1.32
N GLN A 438 -11.37 -10.57 1.94
CA GLN A 438 -9.98 -10.63 1.45
C GLN A 438 -9.45 -12.06 1.27
N ARG A 439 -9.86 -13.00 2.15
CA ARG A 439 -9.47 -14.42 2.10
C ARG A 439 -9.92 -15.11 0.81
N ALA A 440 -11.05 -14.71 0.24
CA ALA A 440 -11.60 -15.29 -0.98
C ALA A 440 -10.74 -15.02 -2.23
N LEU A 441 -9.75 -14.10 -2.16
CA LEU A 441 -8.84 -13.81 -3.26
C LEU A 441 -7.93 -15.00 -3.61
N TRP A 442 -7.40 -15.70 -2.62
CA TRP A 442 -6.45 -16.81 -2.79
C TRP A 442 -6.97 -18.18 -2.33
N ALA A 443 -8.02 -18.22 -1.52
CA ALA A 443 -8.71 -19.45 -1.13
C ALA A 443 -10.19 -19.40 -1.59
N ALA A 444 -10.87 -20.55 -1.60
CA ALA A 444 -12.32 -20.56 -1.57
C ALA A 444 -12.81 -20.26 -0.14
N VAL A 445 -13.98 -19.65 -0.03
CA VAL A 445 -14.75 -19.52 1.21
C VAL A 445 -16.11 -20.14 0.93
N GLU A 446 -16.42 -21.22 1.62
CA GLU A 446 -17.63 -22.03 1.42
C GLU A 446 -18.86 -21.28 1.96
N GLY A 447 -20.03 -21.44 1.31
CA GLY A 447 -21.29 -20.78 1.68
C GLY A 447 -21.36 -19.26 1.47
N ALA A 448 -20.22 -18.55 1.41
CA ALA A 448 -20.19 -17.08 1.34
C ALA A 448 -20.88 -16.47 0.11
N GLU A 449 -21.07 -17.24 -0.97
CA GLU A 449 -21.78 -16.79 -2.17
C GLU A 449 -23.32 -16.91 -2.08
N ASP A 450 -23.79 -17.66 -1.09
CA ASP A 450 -25.20 -17.81 -0.73
C ASP A 450 -25.66 -16.79 0.33
N ASP A 451 -24.76 -16.05 0.96
CA ASP A 451 -25.14 -14.97 1.88
C ASP A 451 -25.69 -13.77 1.10
N PHE A 452 -26.98 -13.47 1.28
CA PHE A 452 -27.62 -12.30 0.68
C PHE A 452 -27.43 -11.04 1.54
N ALA A 453 -27.42 -11.18 2.87
CA ALA A 453 -27.34 -10.07 3.81
C ALA A 453 -25.98 -9.40 3.72
N ALA A 454 -24.88 -10.18 3.82
CA ALA A 454 -23.52 -9.68 3.67
C ALA A 454 -23.29 -8.96 2.33
N GLY A 455 -24.00 -9.34 1.27
CA GLY A 455 -23.99 -8.66 -0.03
C GLY A 455 -24.61 -7.26 0.01
N ALA A 456 -25.73 -7.10 0.71
CA ALA A 456 -26.38 -5.80 0.91
C ALA A 456 -25.60 -4.92 1.92
N GLU A 457 -25.11 -5.51 3.00
CA GLU A 457 -24.34 -4.83 4.05
C GLU A 457 -23.00 -4.30 3.53
N ALA A 458 -22.31 -5.06 2.67
CA ALA A 458 -21.11 -4.59 1.95
C ALA A 458 -21.33 -3.27 1.20
N MET A 459 -22.54 -3.03 0.68
CA MET A 459 -22.90 -1.78 0.02
C MET A 459 -23.05 -0.63 1.04
N GLY A 460 -23.72 -0.89 2.16
CA GLY A 460 -23.86 0.05 3.26
C GLY A 460 -22.52 0.49 3.86
N PHE A 461 -21.63 -0.47 4.14
CA PHE A 461 -20.31 -0.20 4.68
C PHE A 461 -19.34 0.48 3.68
N ARG A 462 -19.57 0.32 2.37
CA ARG A 462 -18.91 1.12 1.31
C ARG A 462 -19.55 2.49 1.08
N ARG A 463 -20.63 2.81 1.81
CA ARG A 463 -21.37 4.07 1.77
C ARG A 463 -21.76 4.45 0.33
N ILE A 464 -22.38 3.52 -0.39
CA ILE A 464 -22.85 3.77 -1.77
C ILE A 464 -24.01 4.78 -1.80
N GLY A 465 -24.21 5.45 -2.94
CA GLY A 465 -25.33 6.36 -3.16
C GLY A 465 -25.67 6.56 -4.64
N ALA A 466 -26.71 7.35 -4.92
CA ALA A 466 -27.32 7.51 -6.25
C ALA A 466 -26.41 7.94 -7.43
N LYS A 467 -25.16 8.33 -7.17
CA LYS A 467 -24.16 8.62 -8.21
C LYS A 467 -23.32 7.41 -8.63
N ASP A 468 -23.28 6.36 -7.81
CA ASP A 468 -22.43 5.20 -8.03
C ASP A 468 -23.03 4.22 -9.05
N VAL A 469 -22.20 3.30 -9.53
CA VAL A 469 -22.59 2.17 -10.37
C VAL A 469 -22.19 0.88 -9.66
N VAL A 470 -23.15 -0.02 -9.45
CA VAL A 470 -22.90 -1.35 -8.88
C VAL A 470 -23.11 -2.40 -9.96
N MET A 471 -22.03 -3.10 -10.30
CA MET A 471 -21.98 -4.12 -11.34
C MET A 471 -21.80 -5.51 -10.70
N GLY A 472 -22.91 -6.25 -10.65
CA GLY A 472 -22.93 -7.63 -10.21
C GLY A 472 -22.42 -8.58 -11.29
N ILE A 473 -21.56 -9.52 -10.91
CA ILE A 473 -20.91 -10.48 -11.79
C ILE A 473 -21.17 -11.89 -11.26
N ALA A 474 -22.03 -12.65 -11.94
CA ALA A 474 -22.42 -14.01 -11.55
C ALA A 474 -22.67 -14.84 -12.82
N ALA A 475 -21.89 -15.91 -13.05
CA ALA A 475 -21.98 -16.65 -14.31
C ALA A 475 -23.37 -17.26 -14.54
N SER A 476 -23.91 -17.92 -13.51
CA SER A 476 -25.30 -18.41 -13.46
C SER A 476 -26.36 -17.30 -13.49
N GLY A 477 -25.97 -16.07 -13.12
CA GLY A 477 -26.84 -14.92 -12.88
C GLY A 477 -27.69 -15.00 -11.61
N ARG A 478 -27.46 -15.98 -10.72
CA ARG A 478 -28.33 -16.25 -9.55
C ARG A 478 -27.64 -16.16 -8.17
N THR A 479 -26.32 -15.94 -8.11
CA THR A 479 -25.53 -15.85 -6.86
C THR A 479 -26.12 -14.84 -5.86
N ARG A 480 -26.33 -15.26 -4.62
CA ARG A 480 -27.15 -14.53 -3.63
C ARG A 480 -26.48 -13.26 -3.11
N PHE A 481 -25.18 -13.33 -2.81
CA PHE A 481 -24.35 -12.17 -2.44
C PHE A 481 -24.40 -11.05 -3.49
N VAL A 482 -24.44 -11.41 -4.77
CA VAL A 482 -24.54 -10.45 -5.87
C VAL A 482 -25.93 -9.81 -5.93
N TRP A 483 -26.99 -10.56 -5.63
CA TRP A 483 -28.35 -10.01 -5.61
C TRP A 483 -28.64 -9.11 -4.41
N GLY A 484 -28.09 -9.40 -3.22
CA GLY A 484 -28.15 -8.49 -2.07
C GLY A 484 -27.52 -7.14 -2.39
N ALA A 485 -26.32 -7.15 -2.98
CA ALA A 485 -25.65 -5.93 -3.41
C ALA A 485 -26.44 -5.14 -4.48
N LEU A 486 -26.99 -5.82 -5.49
CA LEU A 486 -27.80 -5.18 -6.53
C LEU A 486 -29.13 -4.63 -6.00
N GLN A 487 -29.71 -5.23 -4.96
CA GLN A 487 -30.90 -4.69 -4.29
C GLN A 487 -30.58 -3.40 -3.52
N ALA A 488 -29.60 -3.45 -2.60
CA ALA A 488 -29.19 -2.27 -1.82
C ALA A 488 -28.74 -1.10 -2.72
N ALA A 489 -28.07 -1.41 -3.84
CA ALA A 489 -27.72 -0.42 -4.86
C ALA A 489 -28.93 0.30 -5.47
N ARG A 490 -29.99 -0.45 -5.83
CA ARG A 490 -31.22 0.15 -6.35
C ARG A 490 -31.93 0.99 -5.29
N GLU A 491 -31.93 0.56 -4.04
CA GLU A 491 -32.61 1.25 -2.93
C GLU A 491 -32.01 2.62 -2.63
N VAL A 492 -30.68 2.78 -2.76
CA VAL A 492 -30.02 4.10 -2.70
C VAL A 492 -30.05 4.87 -4.04
N GLY A 493 -30.75 4.36 -5.06
CA GLY A 493 -30.86 4.97 -6.39
C GLY A 493 -29.62 4.84 -7.30
N ALA A 494 -28.65 4.00 -6.96
CA ALA A 494 -27.45 3.77 -7.77
C ALA A 494 -27.76 2.96 -9.06
N ALA A 495 -26.94 3.14 -10.09
CA ALA A 495 -27.12 2.44 -11.35
C ALA A 495 -26.67 0.98 -11.24
N THR A 496 -27.55 0.05 -11.60
CA THR A 496 -27.32 -1.40 -11.45
C THR A 496 -27.00 -2.10 -12.78
N VAL A 497 -25.93 -2.89 -12.81
CA VAL A 497 -25.53 -3.68 -13.98
C VAL A 497 -25.40 -5.14 -13.58
N LEU A 498 -25.92 -6.06 -14.39
CA LEU A 498 -25.66 -7.50 -14.24
C LEU A 498 -24.85 -8.01 -15.43
N LEU A 499 -23.79 -8.76 -15.14
CA LEU A 499 -23.07 -9.62 -16.08
C LEU A 499 -23.26 -11.09 -15.70
N CYS A 500 -23.86 -11.85 -16.63
CA CYS A 500 -24.11 -13.28 -16.51
C CYS A 500 -23.99 -13.98 -17.88
N PHE A 501 -24.03 -15.32 -17.91
CA PHE A 501 -23.88 -16.14 -19.12
C PHE A 501 -25.08 -17.06 -19.33
N ASN A 502 -26.25 -16.65 -18.82
CA ASN A 502 -27.52 -17.36 -18.95
C ASN A 502 -28.55 -16.46 -19.68
N PRO A 503 -28.67 -16.53 -21.02
CA PRO A 503 -29.60 -15.67 -21.78
C PRO A 503 -31.07 -15.90 -21.38
N ASN A 504 -31.39 -17.13 -20.96
CA ASN A 504 -32.71 -17.63 -20.57
C ASN A 504 -33.17 -17.19 -19.17
N LEU A 505 -32.32 -16.47 -18.42
CA LEU A 505 -32.64 -15.98 -17.09
C LEU A 505 -33.78 -14.94 -17.15
N ARG A 506 -34.87 -15.19 -16.42
CA ARG A 506 -36.01 -14.27 -16.28
C ARG A 506 -35.87 -13.47 -14.98
N HIS A 507 -35.98 -12.14 -15.11
CA HIS A 507 -35.97 -11.22 -13.97
C HIS A 507 -37.40 -10.77 -13.67
N PRO A 508 -37.90 -10.94 -12.43
CA PRO A 508 -39.04 -10.18 -11.94
C PRO A 508 -38.83 -8.68 -12.19
N ALA A 509 -39.90 -7.91 -12.43
CA ALA A 509 -39.79 -6.47 -12.64
C ALA A 509 -39.09 -5.77 -11.46
N ALA A 510 -39.40 -6.20 -10.23
CA ALA A 510 -38.78 -5.78 -8.98
C ALA A 510 -37.33 -6.28 -8.76
N LEU A 511 -36.71 -6.97 -9.73
CA LEU A 511 -35.29 -7.40 -9.72
C LEU A 511 -34.57 -7.07 -11.04
N ARG A 512 -35.13 -6.20 -11.89
CA ARG A 512 -34.54 -5.89 -13.20
C ARG A 512 -33.40 -4.85 -13.06
N PRO A 513 -32.15 -5.16 -13.45
CA PRO A 513 -31.05 -4.21 -13.41
C PRO A 513 -31.18 -3.14 -14.51
N THR A 514 -30.52 -1.99 -14.31
CA THR A 514 -30.49 -0.86 -15.28
C THR A 514 -29.92 -1.29 -16.64
N VAL A 515 -28.91 -2.18 -16.62
CA VAL A 515 -28.36 -2.87 -17.82
C VAL A 515 -28.13 -4.35 -17.51
N ARG A 516 -28.48 -5.24 -18.44
CA ARG A 516 -28.07 -6.65 -18.45
C ARG A 516 -27.09 -6.88 -19.60
N ILE A 517 -25.87 -7.28 -19.29
CA ILE A 517 -24.90 -7.81 -20.25
C ILE A 517 -24.97 -9.32 -20.13
N CYS A 518 -25.38 -10.02 -21.20
CA CYS A 518 -25.52 -11.47 -21.15
C CYS A 518 -24.98 -12.11 -22.45
N PRO A 519 -23.65 -12.26 -22.58
CA PRO A 519 -23.05 -12.93 -23.72
C PRO A 519 -23.41 -14.42 -23.67
N ASP A 520 -23.78 -15.01 -24.81
CA ASP A 520 -23.92 -16.46 -24.91
C ASP A 520 -22.58 -17.06 -25.37
N THR A 521 -21.89 -17.74 -24.45
CA THR A 521 -20.65 -18.47 -24.72
C THR A 521 -20.87 -19.95 -25.01
N GLY A 522 -22.10 -20.45 -24.89
CA GLY A 522 -22.44 -21.87 -24.88
C GLY A 522 -21.74 -22.67 -23.76
N PRO A 523 -21.86 -24.01 -23.78
CA PRO A 523 -21.33 -24.89 -22.74
C PRO A 523 -19.81 -24.90 -22.66
N GLU A 524 -19.31 -24.89 -21.42
CA GLU A 524 -17.88 -24.88 -21.13
C GLU A 524 -17.18 -26.18 -21.55
N LEU A 525 -15.87 -26.12 -21.81
CA LEU A 525 -15.07 -27.29 -22.20
C LEU A 525 -15.19 -28.43 -21.18
N LEU A 526 -15.17 -28.06 -19.89
CA LEU A 526 -15.51 -28.89 -18.75
C LEU A 526 -16.81 -28.33 -18.17
N THR A 527 -17.88 -29.14 -18.13
CA THR A 527 -19.23 -28.77 -17.67
C THR A 527 -19.19 -27.98 -16.36
N GLY A 528 -19.91 -26.85 -16.28
CA GLY A 528 -19.97 -25.97 -15.10
C GLY A 528 -18.68 -25.21 -14.75
N SER A 529 -17.57 -25.45 -15.45
CA SER A 529 -16.26 -24.83 -15.17
C SER A 529 -16.17 -23.40 -15.74
N THR A 530 -17.09 -22.54 -15.32
CA THR A 530 -17.27 -21.11 -15.69
C THR A 530 -16.05 -20.20 -15.43
N ARG A 531 -14.97 -20.75 -14.87
CA ARG A 531 -13.65 -20.10 -14.84
C ARG A 531 -12.94 -20.05 -16.19
N LEU A 532 -13.49 -20.72 -17.22
CA LEU A 532 -12.98 -20.79 -18.59
C LEU A 532 -13.60 -19.67 -19.45
N LYS A 533 -14.42 -19.97 -20.47
CA LYS A 533 -14.94 -18.96 -21.42
C LYS A 533 -15.71 -17.84 -20.74
N ALA A 534 -16.55 -18.15 -19.75
CA ALA A 534 -17.30 -17.14 -18.99
C ALA A 534 -16.33 -16.23 -18.18
N GLY A 535 -15.21 -16.77 -17.68
CA GLY A 535 -14.13 -16.02 -17.06
C GLY A 535 -13.37 -15.12 -18.05
N THR A 536 -12.95 -15.66 -19.20
CA THR A 536 -12.30 -14.89 -20.28
C THR A 536 -13.20 -13.76 -20.79
N ALA A 537 -14.48 -14.06 -21.03
CA ALA A 537 -15.48 -13.10 -21.44
C ALA A 537 -15.69 -12.02 -20.38
N THR A 538 -15.77 -12.40 -19.09
CA THR A 538 -15.84 -11.46 -17.98
C THR A 538 -14.67 -10.50 -17.99
N LYS A 539 -13.42 -11.00 -18.00
CA LYS A 539 -12.21 -10.13 -18.02
C LYS A 539 -12.27 -9.11 -19.16
N ARG A 540 -12.66 -9.56 -20.36
CA ARG A 540 -12.78 -8.69 -21.55
C ARG A 540 -13.87 -7.63 -21.37
N VAL A 541 -15.02 -7.96 -20.80
CA VAL A 541 -16.08 -6.97 -20.51
C VAL A 541 -15.62 -5.92 -19.51
N LEU A 542 -14.98 -6.32 -18.40
CA LEU A 542 -14.50 -5.37 -17.39
C LEU A 542 -13.44 -4.43 -17.98
N ASN A 543 -12.43 -4.99 -18.65
CA ASN A 543 -11.37 -4.19 -19.28
C ASN A 543 -11.92 -3.22 -20.34
N ILE A 544 -12.97 -3.57 -21.08
CA ILE A 544 -13.63 -2.64 -22.01
C ILE A 544 -14.33 -1.51 -21.24
N ILE A 545 -15.03 -1.83 -20.14
CA ILE A 545 -15.77 -0.86 -19.32
C ILE A 545 -14.82 0.19 -18.71
N THR A 546 -13.79 -0.23 -17.97
CA THR A 546 -12.86 0.70 -17.32
C THR A 546 -11.99 1.44 -18.32
N THR A 547 -11.44 0.77 -19.34
CA THR A 547 -10.59 1.44 -20.34
C THR A 547 -11.37 2.51 -21.11
N LEU A 548 -12.56 2.19 -21.64
CA LEU A 548 -13.33 3.17 -22.42
C LEU A 548 -13.96 4.25 -21.54
N ALA A 549 -14.31 3.96 -20.28
CA ALA A 549 -14.71 5.00 -19.34
C ALA A 549 -13.55 5.97 -19.06
N MET A 550 -12.35 5.47 -18.78
CA MET A 550 -11.16 6.30 -18.51
C MET A 550 -10.71 7.10 -19.75
N VAL A 551 -10.85 6.56 -20.96
CA VAL A 551 -10.71 7.33 -22.21
C VAL A 551 -11.69 8.51 -22.24
N ARG A 552 -12.97 8.29 -21.90
CA ARG A 552 -13.99 9.38 -21.81
C ARG A 552 -13.78 10.35 -20.64
N LEU A 553 -12.89 10.04 -19.69
CA LEU A 553 -12.40 10.94 -18.65
C LEU A 553 -11.10 11.66 -19.05
N GLY A 554 -10.65 11.55 -20.30
CA GLY A 554 -9.43 12.20 -20.78
C GLY A 554 -8.15 11.64 -20.14
N LYS A 555 -8.14 10.37 -19.73
CA LYS A 555 -6.94 9.68 -19.20
C LYS A 555 -5.98 9.19 -20.31
N VAL A 556 -6.40 9.31 -21.58
CA VAL A 556 -5.71 8.82 -22.78
C VAL A 556 -5.77 9.90 -23.86
N ALA A 557 -4.69 10.07 -24.62
CA ALA A 557 -4.64 10.93 -25.81
C ALA A 557 -4.18 10.10 -27.02
N GLY A 558 -4.99 10.07 -28.09
CA GLY A 558 -4.83 9.06 -29.15
C GLY A 558 -4.97 7.65 -28.56
N ASN A 559 -3.92 6.85 -28.65
CA ASN A 559 -3.80 5.55 -27.97
C ASN A 559 -2.80 5.58 -26.78
N LEU A 560 -2.29 6.75 -26.40
CA LEU A 560 -1.26 6.91 -25.36
C LEU A 560 -1.84 7.28 -23.99
N MET A 561 -1.35 6.57 -22.98
CA MET A 561 -1.76 6.64 -21.58
C MET A 561 -1.15 7.87 -20.88
N VAL A 562 -1.64 9.07 -21.22
CA VAL A 562 -1.09 10.37 -20.77
C VAL A 562 -1.29 10.69 -19.29
N ASP A 563 -2.02 9.85 -18.55
CA ASP A 563 -2.28 10.03 -17.12
C ASP A 563 -1.92 8.75 -16.34
N LEU A 564 -0.74 8.17 -16.63
CA LEU A 564 -0.20 7.04 -15.86
C LEU A 564 0.44 7.48 -14.52
N ASN A 565 0.74 6.52 -13.66
CA ASN A 565 1.54 6.73 -12.45
C ASN A 565 2.97 6.13 -12.61
N PRO A 566 4.04 6.94 -12.82
CA PRO A 566 5.40 6.45 -13.07
C PRO A 566 6.16 5.92 -11.83
N SER A 567 5.56 4.95 -11.13
CA SER A 567 6.03 4.39 -9.84
C SER A 567 7.33 3.58 -9.92
N ASN A 568 7.78 3.19 -11.12
CA ASN A 568 8.98 2.38 -11.33
C ASN A 568 9.69 2.75 -12.64
N ARG A 569 10.94 2.30 -12.79
CA ARG A 569 11.82 2.61 -13.94
C ARG A 569 11.14 2.38 -15.30
N LYS A 570 10.52 1.21 -15.52
CA LYS A 570 9.80 0.86 -16.76
C LYS A 570 8.67 1.86 -17.07
N LEU A 571 7.93 2.32 -16.06
CA LEU A 571 6.87 3.31 -16.24
C LEU A 571 7.41 4.73 -16.45
N ARG A 572 8.56 5.09 -15.85
CA ARG A 572 9.27 6.35 -16.14
C ARG A 572 9.81 6.39 -17.57
N GLU A 573 10.40 5.30 -18.05
CA GLU A 573 10.84 5.14 -19.45
C GLU A 573 9.67 5.07 -20.45
N ARG A 574 8.47 4.67 -20.00
CA ARG A 574 7.23 4.82 -20.79
C ARG A 574 6.76 6.28 -20.82
N ALA A 575 6.75 6.97 -19.68
CA ALA A 575 6.35 8.38 -19.60
C ALA A 575 7.23 9.28 -20.50
N VAL A 576 8.55 9.11 -20.47
CA VAL A 576 9.48 9.82 -21.36
C VAL A 576 9.14 9.59 -22.83
N ARG A 577 8.91 8.34 -23.26
CA ARG A 577 8.50 8.02 -24.64
C ARG A 577 7.17 8.67 -25.02
N ILE A 578 6.17 8.64 -24.14
CA ILE A 578 4.86 9.29 -24.40
C ILE A 578 5.02 10.80 -24.59
N VAL A 579 5.83 11.47 -23.77
CA VAL A 579 6.09 12.91 -23.94
C VAL A 579 6.84 13.20 -25.24
N ARG A 580 7.88 12.44 -25.58
CA ARG A 580 8.60 12.56 -26.86
C ARG A 580 7.68 12.38 -28.07
N GLU A 581 6.90 11.30 -28.10
CA GLU A 581 5.99 10.95 -29.19
C GLU A 581 4.93 12.02 -29.45
N LEU A 582 4.41 12.65 -28.38
CA LEU A 582 3.41 13.69 -28.50
C LEU A 582 4.02 15.06 -28.86
N THR A 583 5.13 15.45 -28.22
CA THR A 583 5.69 16.81 -28.37
C THR A 583 6.72 16.96 -29.49
N GLY A 584 7.28 15.85 -30.00
CA GLY A 584 8.47 15.87 -30.86
C GLY A 584 9.77 16.22 -30.12
N ALA A 585 9.73 16.45 -28.81
CA ALA A 585 10.89 16.89 -28.04
C ALA A 585 11.98 15.82 -27.92
N GLY A 586 13.23 16.28 -27.80
CA GLY A 586 14.38 15.43 -27.45
C GLY A 586 14.21 14.77 -26.08
N GLU A 587 14.89 13.64 -25.86
CA GLU A 587 14.70 12.85 -24.64
C GLU A 587 15.06 13.60 -23.36
N GLU A 588 16.14 14.39 -23.39
CA GLU A 588 16.56 15.19 -22.24
C GLU A 588 15.51 16.23 -21.86
N ALA A 589 15.00 17.00 -22.83
CA ALA A 589 13.92 17.97 -22.61
C ALA A 589 12.63 17.30 -22.05
N ALA A 590 12.20 16.18 -22.63
CA ALA A 590 11.06 15.41 -22.15
C ALA A 590 11.26 14.89 -20.72
N ARG A 591 12.47 14.43 -20.39
CA ARG A 591 12.86 13.93 -19.06
C ARG A 591 12.97 15.05 -18.03
N MET A 592 13.48 16.23 -18.41
CA MET A 592 13.54 17.43 -17.58
C MET A 592 12.16 17.96 -17.25
N ALA A 593 11.27 18.09 -18.25
CA ALA A 593 9.88 18.50 -18.05
C ALA A 593 9.15 17.53 -17.11
N LEU A 594 9.24 16.22 -17.35
CA LEU A 594 8.67 15.20 -16.45
C LEU A 594 9.23 15.27 -15.03
N THR A 595 10.53 15.56 -14.86
CA THR A 595 11.15 15.64 -13.53
C THR A 595 10.69 16.90 -12.78
N ARG A 596 10.62 18.06 -13.46
CA ARG A 596 10.13 19.31 -12.88
C ARG A 596 8.63 19.26 -12.55
N GLN A 597 7.84 18.59 -13.38
CA GLN A 597 6.40 18.38 -13.18
C GLN A 597 6.05 17.11 -12.37
N GLY A 598 6.91 16.68 -11.43
CA GLY A 598 6.59 15.60 -10.47
C GLY A 598 6.15 14.26 -11.10
N TRP A 599 6.68 13.94 -12.29
CA TRP A 599 6.28 12.81 -13.13
C TRP A 599 4.78 12.80 -13.51
N VAL A 600 4.17 13.97 -13.70
CA VAL A 600 2.85 14.15 -14.30
C VAL A 600 3.00 14.39 -15.80
N VAL A 601 2.65 13.39 -16.62
CA VAL A 601 2.78 13.47 -18.09
C VAL A 601 1.97 14.62 -18.68
N LYS A 602 0.70 14.83 -18.29
CA LYS A 602 -0.13 15.97 -18.75
C LYS A 602 0.53 17.34 -18.53
N GLN A 603 1.12 17.58 -17.36
CA GLN A 603 1.80 18.84 -17.05
C GLN A 603 3.09 19.01 -17.86
N ALA A 604 3.85 17.93 -18.09
CA ALA A 604 5.02 17.96 -18.97
C ALA A 604 4.65 18.21 -20.45
N LEU A 605 3.48 17.75 -20.91
CA LEU A 605 2.95 18.05 -22.25
C LEU A 605 2.56 19.54 -22.38
N GLN A 606 1.87 20.07 -21.37
CA GLN A 606 1.49 21.49 -21.29
C GLN A 606 2.71 22.41 -21.27
N GLU A 607 3.74 22.08 -20.48
CA GLU A 607 5.00 22.82 -20.43
C GLU A 607 5.71 22.85 -21.78
N LEU A 608 5.72 21.73 -22.50
CA LEU A 608 6.33 21.59 -23.83
C LEU A 608 5.39 22.04 -24.97
N GLY A 609 4.45 22.94 -24.68
CA GLY A 609 3.63 23.64 -25.67
C GLY A 609 2.48 22.84 -26.29
N ARG A 610 2.22 21.60 -25.85
CA ARG A 610 1.10 20.80 -26.38
C ARG A 610 -0.15 20.97 -25.53
N CYS A 611 -1.02 21.88 -25.96
CA CYS A 611 -2.39 21.95 -25.47
C CYS A 611 -3.22 20.78 -26.03
N GLY A 612 -3.98 20.09 -25.17
CA GLY A 612 -4.82 18.94 -25.49
C GLY A 612 -5.50 18.37 -24.26
#